data_AF-A0AAV5SU66-F1
#
_entry.id   AF-A0AAV5SU66-F1
#
_cell.length_a   1.000
_cell.length_b   1.000
_cell.length_c   1.000
_cell.angle_alpha   90.00
_cell.angle_beta   90.00
_cell.angle_gamma   90.00
#
_symmetry.space_group_name_H-M   'P 1'
#
loop_
_entity.id
_entity.type
_entity.pdbx_description
1 polymer ?
#
loop_
_entity_poly.entity_id
_entity_poly.type
_entity_poly.pdbx_seq_one_letter_code
_entity_poly.pdbx_strand_id
1 'polypeptide(L)'
;KHDITLIGQSAGAASVDMLHLSPHSIHRFHKVILMAGSADCRWATNKNMPQQCRNKAARLGITEYANSEEMLEQLRALPATDFGVALHNHVMEPDVDFETVSLLDGDFFPDSLEELRKRATPKPIIAGVTKEEGIL
;
A
#
# COMPACT_ATOMS: atom_id res chain seq x y z
N LYS A 1 2.11 -28.67 9.48
CA LYS A 1 1.60 -29.30 8.23
C LYS A 1 1.19 -28.27 7.17
N HIS A 2 1.72 -27.04 7.21
CA HIS A 2 1.49 -26.04 6.16
C HIS A 2 2.83 -25.39 5.85
N ASP A 3 3.22 -25.36 4.59
CA ASP A 3 4.41 -24.68 4.09
C ASP A 3 3.95 -23.76 2.96
N ILE A 4 3.72 -22.50 3.32
CA ILE A 4 3.06 -21.49 2.48
C ILE A 4 4.12 -20.52 1.96
N THR A 5 4.15 -20.33 0.64
CA THR A 5 4.99 -19.33 -0.02
C THR A 5 4.10 -18.23 -0.57
N LEU A 6 4.38 -16.99 -0.20
CA LEU A 6 3.76 -15.83 -0.85
C LEU A 6 4.62 -15.39 -2.03
N ILE A 7 3.99 -15.10 -3.15
CA ILE A 7 4.64 -14.61 -4.36
C ILE A 7 3.88 -13.40 -4.87
N GLY A 8 4.62 -12.38 -5.30
CA GLY A 8 4.03 -11.18 -5.87
C GLY A 8 4.96 -10.53 -6.88
N GLN A 9 4.36 -9.80 -7.83
CA GLN A 9 5.05 -8.98 -8.81
C GLN A 9 4.60 -7.52 -8.71
N SER A 10 5.53 -6.56 -8.88
CA SER A 10 5.27 -5.11 -8.77
C SER A 10 4.56 -4.76 -7.45
N ALA A 11 3.38 -4.13 -7.49
CA ALA A 11 2.56 -3.84 -6.31
C ALA A 11 2.24 -5.09 -5.48
N GLY A 12 2.13 -6.26 -6.12
CA GLY A 12 1.99 -7.53 -5.42
C GLY A 12 3.25 -7.93 -4.66
N ALA A 13 4.45 -7.67 -5.21
CA ALA A 13 5.71 -7.92 -4.51
C ALA A 13 5.86 -6.99 -3.30
N ALA A 14 5.54 -5.71 -3.47
CA ALA A 14 5.49 -4.76 -2.36
C ALA A 14 4.51 -5.23 -1.27
N SER A 15 3.33 -5.72 -1.67
CA SER A 15 2.33 -6.26 -0.74
C SER A 15 2.84 -7.50 0.01
N VAL A 16 3.51 -8.45 -0.67
CA VAL A 16 4.10 -9.63 -0.01
C VAL A 16 5.18 -9.22 0.99
N ASP A 17 6.01 -8.25 0.64
CA ASP A 17 7.04 -7.72 1.51
C ASP A 17 6.43 -7.01 2.73
N MET A 18 5.38 -6.22 2.54
CA MET A 18 4.60 -5.61 3.61
C MET A 18 3.95 -6.65 4.54
N LEU A 19 3.40 -7.73 3.99
CA LEU A 19 2.87 -8.85 4.79
C LEU A 19 3.97 -9.55 5.60
N HIS A 20 5.23 -9.51 5.15
CA HIS A 20 6.38 -10.03 5.90
C HIS A 20 6.79 -9.08 7.02
N LEU A 21 6.57 -7.78 6.87
CA LEU A 21 6.87 -6.77 7.87
C LEU A 21 5.80 -6.65 8.97
N SER A 22 4.53 -6.86 8.64
CA SER A 22 3.44 -6.67 9.60
C SER A 22 3.41 -7.74 10.70
N PRO A 23 3.33 -7.35 11.99
CA PRO A 23 3.14 -8.29 13.10
C PRO A 23 1.89 -9.16 12.97
N HIS A 24 0.85 -8.67 12.27
CA HIS A 24 -0.42 -9.38 12.10
C HIS A 24 -0.31 -10.59 11.16
N SER A 25 0.59 -10.53 10.17
CA SER A 25 0.68 -11.53 9.09
C SER A 25 1.99 -12.33 9.08
N ILE A 26 3.05 -11.85 9.71
CA ILE A 26 4.40 -12.44 9.59
C ILE A 26 4.48 -13.93 9.94
N HIS A 27 3.61 -14.44 10.82
CA HIS A 27 3.61 -15.86 11.21
C HIS A 27 2.64 -16.74 10.41
N ARG A 28 2.03 -16.21 9.33
CA ARG A 28 1.01 -16.91 8.53
C ARG A 28 1.58 -17.65 7.31
N PHE A 29 2.82 -17.37 6.94
CA PHE A 29 3.50 -17.98 5.81
C PHE A 29 4.98 -18.23 6.13
N HIS A 30 5.67 -18.95 5.24
CA HIS A 30 6.96 -19.56 5.54
C HIS A 30 8.08 -19.03 4.63
N LYS A 31 7.74 -18.62 3.41
CA LYS A 31 8.67 -18.13 2.38
C LYS A 31 8.05 -17.00 1.59
N VAL A 32 8.91 -16.16 0.99
CA VAL A 32 8.47 -15.06 0.12
C VAL A 32 9.27 -15.02 -1.19
N ILE A 33 8.59 -14.65 -2.27
CA ILE A 33 9.19 -14.38 -3.58
C ILE A 33 8.72 -12.99 -4.03
N LEU A 34 9.67 -12.06 -4.15
CA LEU A 34 9.46 -10.66 -4.49
C LEU A 34 9.97 -10.39 -5.91
N MET A 35 9.06 -10.10 -6.84
CA MET A 35 9.42 -9.84 -8.25
C MET A 35 9.17 -8.37 -8.58
N ALA A 36 10.22 -7.61 -8.91
CA ALA A 36 10.10 -6.21 -9.34
C ALA A 36 9.38 -5.28 -8.35
N GLY A 37 9.54 -5.50 -7.05
CA GLY A 37 8.95 -4.63 -6.03
C GLY A 37 9.25 -5.07 -4.60
N SER A 38 9.15 -4.13 -3.67
CA SER A 38 9.29 -4.32 -2.22
C SER A 38 8.56 -3.20 -1.47
N ALA A 39 8.43 -3.33 -0.15
CA ALA A 39 7.85 -2.28 0.69
C ALA A 39 8.68 -0.98 0.66
N ASP A 40 9.98 -1.08 0.36
CA ASP A 40 10.92 0.05 0.29
C ASP A 40 10.86 0.79 -1.06
N CYS A 41 10.07 0.32 -2.02
CA CYS A 41 9.85 1.08 -3.26
C CYS A 41 9.17 2.43 -2.92
N ARG A 42 9.69 3.53 -3.52
CA ARG A 42 9.14 4.89 -3.34
C ARG A 42 7.62 4.94 -3.52
N TRP A 43 7.11 4.18 -4.49
CA TRP A 43 5.71 4.13 -4.87
C TRP A 43 4.85 3.18 -4.01
N ALA A 44 5.43 2.40 -3.09
CA ALA A 44 4.69 1.39 -2.32
C ALA A 44 3.92 1.99 -1.12
N THR A 45 4.43 3.07 -0.53
CA THR A 45 3.81 3.75 0.61
C THR A 45 3.92 5.25 0.51
N ASN A 46 2.97 5.97 1.12
CA ASN A 46 3.07 7.42 1.19
C ASN A 46 2.35 8.02 2.41
N LYS A 47 3.01 8.91 3.13
CA LYS A 47 2.45 9.61 4.31
C LYS A 47 1.35 10.62 3.95
N ASN A 48 1.29 11.08 2.71
CA ASN A 48 0.32 12.07 2.25
C ASN A 48 -1.03 11.44 1.84
N MET A 49 -1.20 10.12 1.95
CA MET A 49 -2.46 9.42 1.63
C MET A 49 -3.69 10.03 2.32
N PRO A 50 -3.66 10.45 3.60
CA PRO A 50 -4.82 11.12 4.20
C PRO A 50 -5.22 12.42 3.50
N GLN A 51 -4.26 13.19 2.99
CA GLN A 51 -4.54 14.41 2.23
C GLN A 51 -5.08 14.08 0.84
N GLN A 52 -4.51 13.07 0.17
CA GLN A 52 -5.01 12.56 -1.11
C GLN A 52 -6.47 12.12 -1.00
N CYS A 53 -6.82 11.38 0.06
CA CYS A 53 -8.20 10.97 0.31
C CYS A 53 -9.15 12.16 0.49
N ARG A 54 -8.75 13.19 1.25
CA ARG A 54 -9.55 14.42 1.41
C ARG A 54 -9.75 15.13 0.07
N ASN A 55 -8.71 15.19 -0.76
CA ASN A 55 -8.80 15.84 -2.06
C ASN A 55 -9.66 15.05 -3.04
N LYS A 56 -9.63 13.70 -2.99
CA LYS A 56 -10.57 12.86 -3.72
C LYS A 56 -12.01 13.09 -3.25
N ALA A 57 -12.25 13.14 -1.94
CA ALA A 57 -13.57 13.44 -1.38
C ALA A 57 -14.12 14.78 -1.91
N ALA A 58 -13.29 15.84 -1.90
CA ALA A 58 -13.66 17.14 -2.45
C ALA A 58 -14.00 17.07 -3.96
N ARG A 59 -13.23 16.30 -4.76
CA ARG A 59 -13.54 16.08 -6.18
C ARG A 59 -14.86 15.34 -6.40
N LEU A 60 -15.30 14.54 -5.42
CA LEU A 60 -16.57 13.84 -5.41
C LEU A 60 -17.71 14.68 -4.81
N GLY A 61 -17.46 15.96 -4.50
CA GLY A 61 -18.47 16.88 -3.96
C GLY A 61 -18.62 16.85 -2.43
N ILE A 62 -17.76 16.11 -1.72
CA ILE A 62 -17.76 16.04 -0.25
C ILE A 62 -16.77 17.08 0.27
N THR A 63 -17.28 18.27 0.60
CA THR A 63 -16.49 19.40 1.11
C THR A 63 -16.89 19.87 2.51
N GLU A 64 -18.05 19.43 3.00
CA GLU A 64 -18.59 19.84 4.30
C GLU A 64 -18.77 18.60 5.19
N TYR A 65 -17.92 18.52 6.23
CA TYR A 65 -17.96 17.47 7.25
C TYR A 65 -17.22 17.97 8.51
N ALA A 66 -17.70 17.59 9.69
CA ALA A 66 -17.12 18.00 10.96
C ALA A 66 -15.88 17.18 11.34
N ASN A 67 -15.81 15.92 10.89
CA ASN A 67 -14.73 14.99 11.23
C ASN A 67 -14.59 13.87 10.17
N SER A 68 -13.58 13.01 10.35
CA SER A 68 -13.30 11.90 9.43
C SER A 68 -14.41 10.83 9.39
N GLU A 69 -15.17 10.64 10.47
CA GLU A 69 -16.26 9.66 10.51
C GLU A 69 -17.41 10.12 9.61
N GLU A 70 -17.80 11.39 9.72
CA GLU A 70 -18.83 11.99 8.87
C GLU A 70 -18.41 11.99 7.39
N MET A 71 -17.16 12.34 7.09
CA MET A 71 -16.63 12.24 5.73
C MET A 71 -16.72 10.80 5.19
N LEU A 72 -16.38 9.80 6.01
CA LEU A 72 -16.46 8.39 5.64
C LEU A 72 -17.91 7.92 5.40
N GLU A 73 -18.86 8.39 6.19
CA GLU A 73 -20.29 8.10 5.99
C GLU A 73 -20.78 8.65 4.65
N GLN A 74 -20.42 9.90 4.32
CA GLN A 74 -20.75 10.49 3.02
C GLN A 74 -20.09 9.74 1.86
N LEU A 75 -18.80 9.36 1.99
CA LEU A 75 -18.09 8.57 0.97
C LEU A 75 -18.75 7.21 0.74
N ARG A 76 -19.21 6.53 1.81
CA ARG A 76 -19.89 5.22 1.70
C ARG A 76 -21.24 5.29 1.00
N ALA A 77 -21.87 6.46 0.94
CA ALA A 77 -23.13 6.66 0.23
C ALA A 77 -22.93 6.81 -1.30
N LEU A 78 -21.70 7.06 -1.76
CA LEU A 78 -21.39 7.20 -3.19
C LEU A 78 -21.29 5.85 -3.91
N PRO A 79 -21.61 5.79 -5.21
CA PRO A 79 -21.36 4.62 -6.03
C PRO A 79 -19.89 4.19 -6.01
N ALA A 80 -19.64 2.88 -5.90
CA ALA A 80 -18.28 2.34 -5.91
C ALA A 80 -17.48 2.70 -7.19
N THR A 81 -18.17 2.91 -8.32
CA THR A 81 -17.57 3.31 -9.59
C THR A 81 -16.83 4.65 -9.52
N ASP A 82 -17.23 5.52 -8.59
CA ASP A 82 -16.66 6.86 -8.46
C ASP A 82 -15.26 6.83 -7.80
N PHE A 83 -14.92 5.70 -7.18
CA PHE A 83 -13.61 5.43 -6.58
C PHE A 83 -12.62 4.73 -7.52
N GLY A 84 -12.99 4.57 -8.79
CA GLY A 84 -12.07 4.06 -9.81
C GLY A 84 -10.77 4.87 -9.85
N VAL A 85 -9.66 4.16 -9.89
CA VAL A 85 -8.31 4.73 -10.03
C VAL A 85 -7.72 4.32 -11.37
N ALA A 86 -6.98 5.23 -11.99
CA ALA A 86 -6.29 4.97 -13.26
C ALA A 86 -4.77 5.03 -13.05
N LEU A 87 -4.03 4.15 -13.73
CA LEU A 87 -2.57 4.14 -13.67
C LEU A 87 -1.95 5.39 -14.31
N HIS A 88 -2.63 6.00 -15.28
CA HIS A 88 -2.19 7.17 -16.02
C HIS A 88 -3.21 8.30 -15.91
N ASN A 89 -2.79 9.56 -16.12
CA ASN A 89 -3.66 10.74 -16.20
C ASN A 89 -4.54 10.99 -14.95
N HIS A 90 -3.97 10.80 -13.76
CA HIS A 90 -4.67 10.94 -12.48
C HIS A 90 -4.25 12.23 -11.76
N VAL A 91 -5.14 12.74 -10.89
CA VAL A 91 -4.91 13.95 -10.09
C VAL A 91 -4.35 13.55 -8.73
N MET A 92 -3.12 13.94 -8.46
CA MET A 92 -2.39 13.59 -7.23
C MET A 92 -1.79 14.81 -6.54
N GLU A 93 -1.71 14.75 -5.22
CA GLU A 93 -0.75 15.51 -4.43
C GLU A 93 0.69 15.37 -4.96
N PRO A 94 1.51 16.43 -4.77
CA PRO A 94 2.94 16.34 -4.98
C PRO A 94 3.58 15.16 -4.24
N ASP A 95 4.57 14.54 -4.86
CA ASP A 95 5.37 13.44 -4.31
C ASP A 95 4.59 12.14 -4.01
N VAL A 96 3.43 11.96 -4.63
CA VAL A 96 2.70 10.70 -4.65
C VAL A 96 2.81 10.08 -6.04
N ASP A 97 3.22 8.81 -6.11
CA ASP A 97 3.38 8.09 -7.38
C ASP A 97 2.07 7.45 -7.89
N PHE A 98 1.15 7.07 -6.99
CA PHE A 98 -0.17 6.52 -7.34
C PHE A 98 -1.28 7.08 -6.45
N GLU A 99 -2.49 7.25 -7.01
CA GLU A 99 -3.66 7.80 -6.29
C GLU A 99 -3.98 7.03 -4.99
N THR A 100 -3.74 5.72 -4.98
CA THR A 100 -3.92 4.87 -3.79
C THR A 100 -2.72 3.96 -3.58
N VAL A 101 -2.08 4.08 -2.43
CA VAL A 101 -0.99 3.20 -1.97
C VAL A 101 -1.19 2.88 -0.50
N SER A 102 -0.38 1.97 0.03
CA SER A 102 -0.42 1.61 1.44
C SER A 102 0.04 2.78 2.33
N LEU A 103 -0.62 2.97 3.47
CA LEU A 103 -0.22 3.92 4.51
C LEU A 103 0.31 3.14 5.72
N LEU A 104 1.35 3.66 6.38
CA LEU A 104 1.75 3.16 7.69
C LEU A 104 0.75 3.67 8.71
N ASP A 105 -0.17 2.81 9.14
CA ASP A 105 -1.42 3.16 9.82
C ASP A 105 -1.32 3.17 11.36
N GLY A 106 -0.19 2.73 11.93
CA GLY A 106 -0.03 2.61 13.36
C GLY A 106 -0.64 1.34 13.97
N ASP A 107 -1.24 0.46 13.14
CA ASP A 107 -1.81 -0.82 13.57
C ASP A 107 -1.26 -1.99 12.75
N PHE A 108 -1.67 -2.10 11.48
CA PHE A 108 -1.12 -3.11 10.59
C PHE A 108 0.37 -2.89 10.37
N PHE A 109 0.79 -1.63 10.30
CA PHE A 109 2.18 -1.17 10.32
C PHE A 109 2.38 -0.21 11.50
N PRO A 110 2.74 -0.71 12.70
CA PRO A 110 2.81 0.10 13.92
C PRO A 110 4.04 1.02 14.00
N ASP A 111 5.00 0.89 13.09
CA ASP A 111 6.27 1.60 13.10
C ASP A 111 6.77 1.86 11.67
N SER A 112 7.92 2.53 11.54
CA SER A 112 8.62 2.66 10.26
C SER A 112 8.97 1.31 9.65
N LEU A 113 9.07 1.24 8.32
CA LEU A 113 9.49 0.04 7.61
C LEU A 113 10.86 -0.46 8.07
N GLU A 114 11.78 0.46 8.41
CA GLU A 114 13.10 0.13 8.93
C GLU A 114 13.03 -0.64 10.26
N GLU A 115 12.24 -0.15 11.23
CA GLU A 115 12.09 -0.80 12.53
C GLU A 115 11.31 -2.11 12.43
N LEU A 116 10.31 -2.17 11.56
CA LEU A 116 9.60 -3.42 11.26
C LEU A 116 10.54 -4.46 10.65
N ARG A 117 11.42 -4.05 9.73
CA ARG A 117 12.41 -4.93 9.09
C ARG A 117 13.39 -5.52 10.10
N LYS A 118 13.88 -4.71 11.05
CA LYS A 118 14.78 -5.17 12.13
C LYS A 118 14.13 -6.23 13.02
N ARG A 119 12.83 -6.14 13.25
CA ARG A 119 12.07 -7.06 14.11
C ARG A 119 11.47 -8.25 13.37
N ALA A 120 11.38 -8.17 12.04
CA ALA A 120 10.76 -9.21 11.23
C ALA A 120 11.47 -10.55 11.42
N THR A 121 10.70 -11.61 11.69
CA THR A 121 11.19 -12.99 11.71
C THR A 121 11.82 -13.34 10.36
N PRO A 122 13.11 -13.73 10.33
CA PRO A 122 13.77 -14.12 9.10
C PRO A 122 13.08 -15.33 8.44
N LYS A 123 13.00 -15.32 7.11
CA LYS A 123 12.44 -16.38 6.27
C LYS A 123 13.29 -16.54 5.01
N PRO A 124 13.23 -17.67 4.30
CA PRO A 124 13.79 -17.75 2.95
C PRO A 124 13.09 -16.74 2.01
N ILE A 125 13.90 -15.92 1.35
CA ILE A 125 13.46 -14.86 0.43
C ILE A 125 14.15 -15.08 -0.92
N ILE A 126 13.37 -15.03 -2.00
CA ILE A 126 13.88 -14.80 -3.35
C ILE A 126 13.41 -13.40 -3.74
N ALA A 127 14.33 -12.52 -4.15
CA ALA A 127 14.00 -11.21 -4.66
C ALA A 127 14.73 -10.98 -5.98
N GLY A 128 14.07 -10.33 -6.94
CA GLY A 128 14.68 -10.05 -8.25
C GLY A 128 13.97 -8.96 -9.02
N VAL A 129 14.69 -8.38 -9.97
CA VAL A 129 14.21 -7.40 -10.95
C VAL A 129 14.58 -7.88 -12.34
N THR A 130 13.85 -7.44 -13.35
CA THR A 130 14.22 -7.62 -14.75
C THR A 130 15.35 -6.65 -15.15
N LYS A 131 16.00 -6.95 -16.28
CA LYS A 131 17.14 -6.15 -16.77
C LYS A 131 16.75 -4.71 -17.09
N GLU A 132 15.51 -4.48 -17.53
CA GLU A 132 15.04 -3.24 -18.11
C GLU A 132 13.69 -2.82 -17.49
N GLU A 133 13.54 -2.87 -16.16
CA GLU A 133 12.28 -2.56 -15.44
C GLU A 133 11.64 -1.22 -15.81
N GLY A 134 12.45 -0.20 -16.11
CA GLY A 134 11.99 1.18 -16.31
C GLY A 134 11.53 1.52 -17.72
N ILE A 135 11.38 0.55 -18.64
CA ILE A 135 10.96 0.82 -20.03
C ILE A 135 9.43 0.85 -20.21
N LEU A 136 8.68 0.60 -19.13
CA LEU A 136 7.21 0.60 -19.10
C LEU A 136 6.62 2.02 -19.08
#